data_AF-A0A3D3YUC3-F1
#
_entry.id   AF-A0A3D3YUC3-F1
#
_cell.length_a   1.000
_cell.length_b   1.000
_cell.length_c   1.000
_cell.angle_alpha   90.00
_cell.angle_beta   90.00
_cell.angle_gamma   90.00
#
_symmetry.space_group_name_H-M   'P 1'
#
loop_
_entity.id
_entity.type
_entity.pdbx_description
1 polymer ?
#
loop_
_entity_poly.entity_id
_entity_poly.type
_entity_poly.pdbx_seq_one_letter_code
_entity_poly.pdbx_strand_id
1 'polypeptide(L)'
;AQVHPGDVYREGISRLSNRDFRYARELGYAIKLLAIAKEENKEVEVRVHPVFIAEDSLLAKVDGVYNAVLVEGDLVGKVLFFGEGAGALPTSSAVVADVIAAARDVALGVSSRAGFSLEPGKVIKPMAEIESRYYLRLNVADRPGVLAQVSRVLGDKLISISSVIQQLADGVAQTAEIVIMTHPAGEAAMQSALGELAELPVIKEISSFIRVEA
;
A
#
# COMPACT_ATOMS: atom_id res chain seq x y z
N ALA A 1 8.38 2.84 18.89
CA ALA A 1 8.93 1.48 19.00
C ALA A 1 10.30 1.51 18.36
N GLN A 2 11.25 0.67 18.80
CA GLN A 2 12.41 0.40 17.94
C GLN A 2 11.93 -0.52 16.81
N VAL A 3 12.18 -0.15 15.56
CA VAL A 3 11.73 -0.89 14.37
C VAL A 3 12.95 -1.49 13.70
N HIS A 4 12.95 -2.80 13.52
CA HIS A 4 13.95 -3.54 12.78
C HIS A 4 13.42 -3.88 11.37
N PRO A 5 14.30 -4.12 10.39
CA PRO A 5 13.86 -4.49 9.03
C PRO A 5 12.94 -5.71 8.98
N GLY A 6 13.06 -6.65 9.93
CA GLY A 6 12.21 -7.83 10.03
C GLY A 6 10.78 -7.55 10.49
N ASP A 7 10.53 -6.38 11.10
CA ASP A 7 9.22 -5.98 11.58
C ASP A 7 8.36 -5.36 10.47
N VAL A 8 8.98 -4.99 9.35
CA VAL A 8 8.33 -4.28 8.24
C VAL A 8 7.66 -5.30 7.30
N TYR A 9 6.33 -5.24 7.20
CA TYR A 9 5.62 -6.01 6.18
C TYR A 9 6.10 -5.59 4.78
N ARG A 10 6.36 -6.55 3.89
CA ARG A 10 6.88 -6.26 2.54
C ARG A 10 6.19 -7.09 1.47
N GLU A 11 5.67 -6.40 0.48
CA GLU A 11 5.15 -6.95 -0.76
C GLU A 11 5.75 -6.18 -1.96
N GLY A 12 6.17 -6.91 -3.00
CA GLY A 12 6.75 -6.32 -4.20
C GLY A 12 5.71 -6.06 -5.30
N ILE A 13 6.17 -5.53 -6.43
CA ILE A 13 5.32 -5.20 -7.59
C ILE A 13 5.27 -6.30 -8.67
N SER A 14 5.93 -7.45 -8.44
CA SER A 14 6.13 -8.47 -9.48
C SER A 14 4.85 -9.17 -9.96
N ARG A 15 3.76 -9.08 -9.19
CA ARG A 15 2.46 -9.67 -9.53
C ARG A 15 1.51 -8.69 -10.23
N LEU A 16 1.91 -7.42 -10.36
CA LEU A 16 1.09 -6.43 -11.05
C LEU A 16 1.06 -6.71 -12.56
N SER A 17 -0.12 -6.55 -13.15
CA SER A 17 -0.36 -6.71 -14.58
C SER A 17 -0.79 -5.39 -15.22
N ASN A 18 -0.70 -5.33 -16.55
CA ASN A 18 -1.21 -4.19 -17.32
C ASN A 18 -2.73 -3.95 -17.11
N ARG A 19 -3.49 -4.97 -16.70
CA ARG A 19 -4.93 -4.82 -16.41
C ARG A 19 -5.15 -4.03 -15.13
N ASP A 20 -4.31 -4.26 -14.11
CA ASP A 20 -4.40 -3.55 -12.82
C ASP A 20 -4.21 -2.04 -13.03
N PHE A 21 -3.21 -1.63 -13.80
CA PHE A 21 -2.99 -0.21 -14.15
C PHE A 21 -4.13 0.39 -14.98
N ARG A 22 -4.84 -0.42 -15.78
CA ARG A 22 -5.98 0.04 -16.57
C ARG A 22 -7.18 0.32 -15.67
N TYR A 23 -7.52 -0.64 -14.81
CA TYR A 23 -8.60 -0.47 -13.84
C TYR A 23 -8.31 0.62 -12.83
N ALA A 24 -7.06 0.76 -12.38
CA ALA A 24 -6.67 1.86 -11.51
C ALA A 24 -7.10 3.20 -12.12
N ARG A 25 -6.72 3.49 -13.37
CA ARG A 25 -7.11 4.73 -14.07
C ARG A 25 -8.61 4.86 -14.26
N GLU A 26 -9.30 3.80 -14.68
CA GLU A 26 -10.76 3.80 -14.83
C GLU A 26 -11.50 4.10 -13.51
N LEU A 27 -10.91 3.70 -12.39
CA LEU A 27 -11.43 3.92 -11.04
C LEU A 27 -10.93 5.23 -10.40
N GLY A 28 -10.07 6.01 -11.07
CA GLY A 28 -9.50 7.27 -10.55
C GLY A 28 -8.32 7.11 -9.59
N TYR A 29 -7.55 6.03 -9.74
CA TYR A 29 -6.37 5.71 -8.92
C TYR A 29 -5.11 5.52 -9.78
N ALA A 30 -3.96 5.83 -9.18
CA ALA A 30 -2.64 5.37 -9.63
C ALA A 30 -2.17 4.20 -8.77
N ILE A 31 -1.29 3.35 -9.32
CA ILE A 31 -0.60 2.32 -8.53
C ILE A 31 0.80 2.82 -8.18
N LYS A 32 1.12 2.86 -6.89
CA LYS A 32 2.45 3.23 -6.36
C LYS A 32 2.93 2.18 -5.37
N LEU A 33 4.23 1.96 -5.29
CA LEU A 33 4.85 1.18 -4.22
C LEU A 33 5.17 2.14 -3.08
N LEU A 34 4.41 2.09 -1.99
CA LEU A 34 4.60 3.00 -0.86
C LEU A 34 5.23 2.29 0.34
N ALA A 35 6.11 3.01 1.02
CA ALA A 35 6.50 2.72 2.39
C ALA A 35 5.67 3.61 3.32
N ILE A 36 4.89 2.98 4.20
CA ILE A 36 3.94 3.65 5.09
C ILE A 36 4.39 3.41 6.52
N ALA A 37 4.53 4.49 7.27
CA ALA A 37 4.68 4.49 8.72
C ALA A 37 3.58 5.38 9.32
N LYS A 38 2.67 4.79 10.10
CA LYS A 38 1.57 5.51 10.73
C LYS A 38 1.57 5.19 12.23
N GLU A 39 1.39 6.22 13.05
CA GLU A 39 1.24 6.05 14.49
C GLU A 39 -0.19 6.37 14.90
N GLU A 40 -0.81 5.48 15.67
CA GLU A 40 -2.14 5.67 16.26
C GLU A 40 -2.20 4.94 17.61
N ASN A 41 -2.62 5.62 18.68
CA ASN A 41 -2.80 5.01 20.01
C ASN A 41 -1.58 4.22 20.55
N LYS A 42 -0.36 4.70 20.30
CA LYS A 42 0.93 4.02 20.61
C LYS A 42 1.19 2.74 19.80
N GLU A 43 0.37 2.45 18.81
CA GLU A 43 0.64 1.43 17.81
C GLU A 43 1.28 2.07 16.58
N VAL A 44 2.25 1.38 16.00
CA VAL A 44 2.96 1.85 14.80
C VAL A 44 2.75 0.83 13.69
N GLU A 45 2.07 1.24 12.62
CA GLU A 45 2.03 0.51 11.37
C GLU A 45 3.34 0.74 10.62
N VAL A 46 4.00 -0.33 10.14
CA VAL A 46 5.18 -0.20 9.28
C VAL A 46 5.09 -1.22 8.15
N ARG A 47 4.87 -0.75 6.92
CA ARG A 47 4.59 -1.62 5.77
C ARG A 47 5.06 -1.04 4.46
N VAL A 48 5.45 -1.91 3.54
CA VAL A 48 5.81 -1.59 2.15
C VAL A 48 5.05 -2.50 1.21
N HIS A 49 4.19 -1.95 0.36
CA HIS A 49 3.43 -2.75 -0.61
C HIS A 49 2.88 -1.87 -1.74
N PRO A 50 2.47 -2.46 -2.88
CA PRO A 50 1.70 -1.75 -3.88
C PRO A 50 0.40 -1.21 -3.27
N VAL A 51 0.02 -0.01 -3.66
CA VAL A 51 -1.24 0.62 -3.27
C VAL A 51 -1.91 1.26 -4.47
N PHE A 52 -3.23 1.24 -4.45
CA PHE A 52 -4.05 2.19 -5.18
C PHE A 52 -4.08 3.48 -4.37
N ILE A 53 -3.67 4.58 -4.99
CA ILE A 53 -3.72 5.91 -4.40
C ILE A 53 -4.49 6.82 -5.34
N ALA A 54 -5.35 7.68 -4.79
CA ALA A 54 -6.19 8.55 -5.60
C ALA A 54 -5.32 9.39 -6.56
N GLU A 55 -5.75 9.54 -7.81
CA GLU A 55 -4.95 10.20 -8.85
C GLU A 55 -4.64 11.67 -8.52
N ASP A 56 -5.45 12.32 -7.69
CA ASP A 56 -5.28 13.69 -7.22
C ASP A 56 -4.28 13.84 -6.07
N SER A 57 -3.83 12.73 -5.48
CA SER A 57 -2.79 12.74 -4.44
C SER A 57 -1.45 13.22 -4.99
N LEU A 58 -0.72 14.00 -4.17
CA LEU A 58 0.63 14.46 -4.50
C LEU A 58 1.59 13.30 -4.79
N LEU A 59 1.47 12.20 -4.03
CA LEU A 59 2.30 11.00 -4.22
C LEU A 59 1.98 10.26 -5.53
N ALA A 60 0.74 10.38 -6.04
CA ALA A 60 0.36 9.79 -7.32
C ALA A 60 1.10 10.44 -8.50
N LYS A 61 1.48 11.71 -8.36
CA LYS A 61 2.16 12.50 -9.40
C LYS A 61 3.69 12.32 -9.45
N VAL A 62 4.25 11.52 -8.55
CA VAL A 62 5.70 11.28 -8.46
C VAL A 62 6.07 10.14 -9.41
N ASP A 63 6.69 10.48 -10.54
CA ASP A 63 7.03 9.54 -11.61
C ASP A 63 8.54 9.46 -11.88
N GLY A 64 8.96 8.42 -12.60
CA GLY A 64 10.35 8.25 -13.02
C GLY A 64 11.29 7.88 -11.86
N VAL A 65 12.44 8.55 -11.80
CA VAL A 65 13.50 8.30 -10.79
C VAL A 65 13.35 9.15 -9.53
N TYR A 66 12.29 9.94 -9.44
CA TYR A 66 12.02 10.80 -8.31
C TYR A 66 11.42 10.00 -7.16
N ASN A 67 11.83 10.36 -5.94
CA ASN A 67 11.22 9.90 -4.70
C ASN A 67 10.46 11.06 -4.06
N ALA A 68 9.46 10.71 -3.26
CA ALA A 68 8.83 11.66 -2.38
C ALA A 68 8.57 11.05 -1.00
N VAL A 69 8.65 11.90 0.02
CA VAL A 69 8.31 11.58 1.40
C VAL A 69 7.26 12.58 1.85
N LEU A 70 6.05 12.08 2.12
CA LEU A 70 4.97 12.87 2.71
C LEU A 70 4.99 12.63 4.23
N VAL A 71 5.13 13.71 5.00
CA VAL A 71 5.05 13.69 6.46
C VAL A 71 3.82 14.46 6.89
N GLU A 72 3.00 13.86 7.75
CA GLU A 72 1.84 14.51 8.34
C GLU A 72 2.10 14.72 9.84
N GLY A 73 2.13 15.99 10.27
CA GLY A 73 2.28 16.36 11.67
C GLY A 73 1.03 17.06 12.20
N ASP A 74 0.85 17.02 13.52
CA ASP A 74 -0.29 17.58 14.25
C ASP A 74 -0.51 19.09 14.01
N LEU A 75 0.58 19.87 13.97
CA LEU A 75 0.53 21.32 13.78
C LEU A 75 0.94 21.77 12.37
N VAL A 76 1.94 21.10 11.78
CA VAL A 76 2.47 21.48 10.46
C VAL A 76 1.61 20.97 9.31
N GLY A 77 0.72 20.01 9.58
CA GLY A 77 -0.08 19.35 8.55
C GLY A 77 0.79 18.52 7.62
N LYS A 78 0.43 18.51 6.32
CA LYS A 78 1.11 17.73 5.29
C LYS A 78 2.30 18.47 4.69
N VAL A 79 3.49 17.88 4.80
CA VAL A 79 4.74 18.38 4.21
C VAL A 79 5.28 17.34 3.23
N LEU A 80 5.53 17.73 1.99
CA LEU A 80 6.09 16.88 0.95
C LEU A 80 7.55 17.24 0.69
N PHE A 81 8.45 16.27 0.82
CA PHE A 81 9.82 16.34 0.34
C PHE A 81 9.89 15.59 -0.98
N PHE A 82 10.38 16.23 -2.05
CA PHE A 82 10.43 15.66 -3.39
C PHE A 82 11.80 15.91 -4.02
N GLY A 83 12.37 14.90 -4.68
CA GLY A 83 13.66 15.01 -5.35
C GLY A 83 14.16 13.68 -5.90
N GLU A 84 15.34 13.69 -6.52
CA GLU A 84 15.98 12.46 -6.99
C GLU A 84 16.45 11.62 -5.81
N GLY A 85 15.91 10.41 -5.68
CA GLY A 85 16.23 9.52 -4.55
C GLY A 85 17.35 8.52 -4.82
N ALA A 86 17.87 8.50 -6.03
CA ALA A 86 18.96 7.64 -6.46
C ALA A 86 19.83 8.35 -7.50
N GLY A 87 21.07 7.89 -7.66
CA GLY A 87 22.05 8.45 -8.58
C GLY A 87 23.28 8.98 -7.87
N ALA A 88 24.41 9.00 -8.58
CA ALA A 88 25.71 9.36 -8.00
C ALA A 88 25.71 10.78 -7.41
N LEU A 89 25.24 11.78 -8.17
CA LEU A 89 25.28 13.18 -7.74
C LEU A 89 24.33 13.47 -6.56
N PRO A 90 23.03 13.08 -6.58
CA PRO A 90 22.15 13.27 -5.42
C PRO A 90 22.67 12.59 -4.15
N THR A 91 23.23 11.38 -4.29
CA THR A 91 23.79 10.63 -3.15
C THR A 91 25.05 11.30 -2.61
N SER A 92 25.97 11.75 -3.47
CA SER A 92 27.16 12.49 -3.07
C SER A 92 26.82 13.80 -2.35
N SER A 93 25.77 14.50 -2.76
CA SER A 93 25.29 15.72 -2.10
C SER A 93 24.95 15.47 -0.62
N ALA A 94 24.20 14.41 -0.33
CA ALA A 94 23.84 14.04 1.04
C ALA A 94 25.08 13.70 1.89
N VAL A 95 26.01 12.91 1.33
CA VAL A 95 27.26 12.55 2.00
C VAL A 95 28.09 13.80 2.34
N VAL A 96 28.24 14.74 1.40
CA VAL A 96 29.01 15.98 1.63
C VAL A 96 28.35 16.84 2.70
N ALA A 97 27.02 16.92 2.72
CA ALA A 97 26.29 17.66 3.76
C ALA A 97 26.57 17.09 5.17
N ASP A 98 26.56 15.76 5.32
CA ASP A 98 26.88 15.09 6.58
C ASP A 98 28.34 15.30 7.00
N VAL A 99 29.29 15.25 6.05
CA VAL A 99 30.71 15.53 6.31
C VAL A 99 30.90 16.96 6.81
N ILE A 100 30.27 17.95 6.18
CA ILE A 100 30.34 19.36 6.61
C ILE A 100 29.71 19.53 7.99
N ALA A 101 28.56 18.88 8.23
CA ALA A 101 27.88 18.91 9.52
C ALA A 101 28.75 18.32 10.64
N ALA A 102 29.40 17.18 10.41
CA ALA A 102 30.30 16.55 11.35
C ALA A 102 31.57 17.40 11.60
N ALA A 103 32.18 17.95 10.55
CA ALA A 103 33.35 18.82 10.67
C ALA A 103 33.05 20.07 11.50
N ARG A 104 31.86 20.67 11.31
CA ARG A 104 31.39 21.80 12.12
C ARG A 104 31.24 21.43 13.60
N ASP A 105 30.67 20.26 13.88
CA ASP A 105 30.48 19.81 15.27
C ASP A 105 31.84 19.60 15.98
N VAL A 106 32.81 18.99 15.28
CA VAL A 106 34.19 18.85 15.79
C VAL A 106 34.83 20.21 16.06
N ALA A 107 34.71 21.16 15.13
CA ALA A 107 35.29 22.49 15.27
C ALA A 107 34.68 23.30 16.44
N LEU A 108 33.40 23.09 16.73
CA LEU A 108 32.68 23.74 17.83
C LEU A 108 32.77 22.97 19.16
N GLY A 109 33.44 21.81 19.20
CA GLY A 109 33.50 20.96 20.38
C GLY A 109 32.15 20.35 20.79
N VAL A 110 31.20 20.24 19.85
CA VAL A 110 29.89 19.63 20.07
C VAL A 110 30.06 18.11 20.11
N SER A 111 29.97 17.52 21.30
CA SER A 111 30.15 16.08 21.52
C SER A 111 28.91 15.25 21.18
N SER A 112 27.72 15.86 21.15
CA SER A 112 26.46 15.20 20.80
C SER A 112 25.43 16.23 20.34
N ARG A 113 24.83 16.01 19.17
CA ARG A 113 23.52 16.61 18.85
C ARG A 113 22.48 15.86 19.67
N ALA A 114 21.55 16.57 20.31
CA ALA A 114 20.53 15.99 21.17
C ALA A 114 19.99 14.67 20.57
N GLY A 115 20.21 13.57 21.28
CA GLY A 115 19.76 12.26 20.83
C GLY A 115 18.24 12.22 20.78
N PHE A 116 17.69 11.60 19.75
CA PHE A 116 16.27 11.29 19.71
C PHE A 116 15.98 10.28 20.82
N SER A 117 15.11 10.63 21.75
CA SER A 117 14.60 9.67 22.75
C SER A 117 13.41 8.94 22.14
N LEU A 118 13.47 7.61 22.10
CA LEU A 118 12.31 6.82 21.72
C LEU A 118 11.32 6.83 22.87
N GLU A 119 10.10 7.29 22.60
CA GLU A 119 9.02 7.19 23.58
C GLU A 119 8.76 5.72 23.93
N PRO A 120 8.81 5.36 25.23
CA PRO A 120 8.58 4.00 25.66
C PRO A 120 7.12 3.58 25.50
N GLY A 121 6.90 2.28 25.31
CA GLY A 121 5.56 1.69 25.28
C GLY A 121 4.84 1.74 23.93
N LYS A 122 5.52 2.18 22.86
CA LYS A 122 5.00 2.01 21.49
C LYS A 122 5.24 0.58 21.00
N VAL A 123 4.22 -0.03 20.41
CA VAL A 123 4.25 -1.39 19.85
C VAL A 123 4.04 -1.35 18.34
N ILE A 124 4.58 -2.34 17.63
CA ILE A 124 4.37 -2.47 16.18
C ILE A 124 3.05 -3.20 15.97
N LYS A 125 2.16 -2.60 15.16
CA LYS A 125 0.87 -3.17 14.84
C LYS A 125 1.04 -4.30 13.82
N PRO A 126 0.56 -5.53 14.09
CA PRO A 126 0.62 -6.61 13.12
C PRO A 126 -0.16 -6.25 11.84
N MET A 127 0.37 -6.65 10.68
CA MET A 127 -0.28 -6.40 9.39
C MET A 127 -1.73 -6.90 9.34
N ALA A 128 -2.01 -8.03 10.00
CA ALA A 128 -3.34 -8.64 10.08
C ALA A 128 -4.40 -7.76 10.76
N GLU A 129 -3.98 -6.81 11.59
CA GLU A 129 -4.86 -5.90 12.35
C GLU A 129 -5.05 -4.54 11.67
N ILE A 130 -4.39 -4.32 10.53
CA ILE A 130 -4.54 -3.08 9.76
C ILE A 130 -5.88 -3.10 9.04
N GLU A 131 -6.56 -1.95 9.08
CA GLU A 131 -7.79 -1.72 8.35
C GLU A 131 -7.47 -0.86 7.12
N SER A 132 -7.92 -1.30 5.94
CA SER A 132 -7.75 -0.56 4.70
C SER A 132 -8.91 -0.86 3.75
N ARG A 133 -8.96 -0.14 2.63
CA ARG A 133 -9.81 -0.51 1.50
C ARG A 133 -9.04 -1.44 0.57
N TYR A 134 -9.74 -2.26 -0.19
CA TYR A 134 -9.10 -3.28 -1.03
C TYR A 134 -9.67 -3.28 -2.43
N TYR A 135 -8.76 -3.47 -3.38
CA TYR A 135 -9.01 -3.80 -4.78
C TYR A 135 -8.79 -5.30 -4.98
N LEU A 136 -9.74 -5.97 -5.61
CA LEU A 136 -9.68 -7.37 -5.94
C LEU A 136 -10.05 -7.57 -7.41
N ARG A 137 -9.23 -8.31 -8.15
CA ARG A 137 -9.50 -8.71 -9.54
C ARG A 137 -9.55 -10.22 -9.63
N LEU A 138 -10.69 -10.73 -10.06
CA LEU A 138 -11.00 -12.15 -10.13
C LEU A 138 -11.25 -12.55 -11.58
N ASN A 139 -10.59 -13.62 -12.03
CA ASN A 139 -10.96 -14.32 -13.25
C ASN A 139 -11.91 -15.45 -12.88
N VAL A 140 -13.12 -15.42 -13.43
CA VAL A 140 -14.21 -16.30 -13.03
C VAL A 140 -14.86 -16.95 -14.24
N ALA A 141 -15.58 -18.05 -14.01
CA ALA A 141 -16.45 -18.64 -15.01
C ALA A 141 -17.58 -17.67 -15.40
N ASP A 142 -17.85 -17.51 -16.69
CA ASP A 142 -18.95 -16.68 -17.18
C ASP A 142 -20.28 -17.45 -17.08
N ARG A 143 -20.86 -17.47 -15.88
CA ARG A 143 -22.18 -18.06 -15.62
C ARG A 143 -22.96 -17.30 -14.55
N PRO A 144 -24.30 -17.38 -14.56
CA PRO A 144 -25.12 -16.75 -13.53
C PRO A 144 -24.76 -17.23 -12.11
N GLY A 145 -24.89 -16.33 -11.13
CA GLY A 145 -24.72 -16.65 -9.70
C GLY A 145 -23.29 -16.60 -9.17
N VAL A 146 -22.28 -16.35 -10.01
CA VAL A 146 -20.88 -16.21 -9.54
C VAL A 146 -20.72 -15.02 -8.61
N LEU A 147 -21.21 -13.83 -9.00
CA LEU A 147 -21.13 -12.64 -8.15
C LEU A 147 -21.84 -12.84 -6.81
N ALA A 148 -22.94 -13.61 -6.77
CA ALA A 148 -23.65 -13.92 -5.53
C ALA A 148 -22.81 -14.80 -4.59
N GLN A 149 -22.04 -15.76 -5.12
CA GLN A 149 -21.12 -16.59 -4.34
C GLN A 149 -19.96 -15.75 -3.79
N VAL A 150 -19.35 -14.90 -4.62
CA VAL A 150 -18.27 -14.00 -4.19
C VAL A 150 -18.77 -13.04 -3.11
N SER A 151 -19.93 -12.42 -3.33
CA SER A 151 -20.53 -11.49 -2.37
C SER A 151 -20.90 -12.17 -1.06
N ARG A 152 -21.31 -13.45 -1.09
CA ARG A 152 -21.56 -14.23 0.12
C ARG A 152 -20.28 -14.43 0.94
N VAL A 153 -19.19 -14.88 0.31
CA VAL A 153 -17.90 -15.06 1.01
C VAL A 153 -17.44 -13.75 1.66
N LEU A 154 -17.50 -12.63 0.93
CA LEU A 154 -17.14 -11.32 1.50
C LEU A 154 -18.08 -10.92 2.64
N GLY A 155 -19.39 -11.08 2.47
CA GLY A 155 -20.41 -10.75 3.47
C GLY A 155 -20.31 -11.60 4.75
N ASP A 156 -19.99 -12.90 4.64
CA ASP A 156 -19.79 -13.82 5.76
C ASP A 156 -18.56 -13.41 6.62
N LYS A 157 -17.63 -12.65 6.03
CA LYS A 157 -16.47 -12.04 6.70
C LYS A 157 -16.69 -10.57 7.08
N LEU A 158 -17.92 -10.07 6.96
CA LEU A 158 -18.30 -8.67 7.25
C LEU A 158 -17.56 -7.64 6.36
N ILE A 159 -17.17 -8.03 5.14
CA ILE A 159 -16.53 -7.14 4.18
C ILE A 159 -17.60 -6.53 3.28
N SER A 160 -17.78 -5.21 3.37
CA SER A 160 -18.71 -4.49 2.52
C SER A 160 -18.08 -4.12 1.18
N ILE A 161 -18.86 -4.27 0.10
CA ILE A 161 -18.46 -3.93 -1.27
C ILE A 161 -18.84 -2.48 -1.56
N SER A 162 -17.87 -1.69 -1.99
CA SER A 162 -18.06 -0.30 -2.43
C SER A 162 -18.46 -0.22 -3.90
N SER A 163 -17.81 -0.99 -4.77
CA SER A 163 -18.16 -1.04 -6.19
C SER A 163 -17.79 -2.37 -6.83
N VAL A 164 -18.52 -2.75 -7.88
CA VAL A 164 -18.24 -3.93 -8.71
C VAL A 164 -18.25 -3.54 -10.18
N ILE A 165 -17.26 -4.01 -10.91
CA ILE A 165 -17.23 -3.96 -12.37
C ILE A 165 -17.11 -5.39 -12.88
N GLN A 166 -17.99 -5.80 -13.78
CA GLN A 166 -17.88 -7.08 -14.48
C GLN A 166 -17.65 -6.81 -15.97
N GLN A 167 -16.57 -7.36 -16.51
CA GLN A 167 -16.26 -7.30 -17.94
C GLN A 167 -16.10 -8.70 -18.51
N LEU A 168 -16.53 -8.89 -19.75
CA LEU A 168 -16.25 -10.12 -20.49
C LEU A 168 -14.74 -10.21 -20.73
N ALA A 169 -14.11 -11.25 -20.20
CA ALA A 169 -12.65 -11.42 -20.32
C ALA A 169 -12.29 -12.11 -21.63
N ASP A 170 -13.03 -13.16 -21.98
CA ASP A 170 -12.88 -13.89 -23.24
C ASP A 170 -14.17 -14.68 -23.54
N GLY A 171 -14.87 -14.30 -24.61
CA GLY A 171 -16.11 -14.94 -25.04
C GLY A 171 -15.92 -16.38 -25.55
N VAL A 172 -14.69 -16.75 -25.94
CA VAL A 172 -14.35 -18.12 -26.38
C VAL A 172 -14.02 -19.00 -25.17
N ALA A 173 -13.31 -18.46 -24.17
CA ALA A 173 -12.95 -19.19 -22.95
C ALA A 173 -14.06 -19.23 -21.88
N GLN A 174 -15.22 -18.61 -22.15
CA GLN A 174 -16.35 -18.45 -21.22
C GLN A 174 -15.87 -17.94 -19.85
N THR A 175 -15.06 -16.89 -19.87
CA THR A 175 -14.58 -16.21 -18.67
C THR A 175 -15.08 -14.79 -18.58
N ALA A 176 -15.39 -14.40 -17.36
CA ALA A 176 -15.62 -13.02 -16.98
C ALA A 176 -14.53 -12.58 -16.02
N GLU A 177 -14.24 -11.28 -16.02
CA GLU A 177 -13.44 -10.65 -14.98
C GLU A 177 -14.37 -9.85 -14.06
N ILE A 178 -14.25 -10.09 -12.76
CA ILE A 178 -14.94 -9.32 -11.73
C ILE A 178 -13.89 -8.51 -10.97
N VAL A 179 -14.06 -7.20 -10.98
CA VAL A 179 -13.27 -6.24 -10.22
C VAL A 179 -14.13 -5.72 -9.08
N ILE A 180 -13.61 -5.79 -7.86
CA ILE A 180 -14.30 -5.39 -6.63
C ILE A 180 -13.44 -4.36 -5.90
N MET A 181 -14.08 -3.28 -5.46
CA MET A 181 -13.53 -2.37 -4.46
C MET A 181 -14.32 -2.57 -3.16
N THR A 182 -13.64 -2.65 -2.02
CA THR A 182 -14.27 -2.77 -0.72
C THR A 182 -14.37 -1.41 -0.01
N HIS A 183 -15.27 -1.32 0.97
CA HIS A 183 -15.13 -0.38 2.08
C HIS A 183 -13.95 -0.79 2.99
N PRO A 184 -13.57 0.03 3.99
CA PRO A 184 -12.58 -0.37 4.98
C PRO A 184 -12.92 -1.72 5.61
N ALA A 185 -11.94 -2.61 5.67
CA ALA A 185 -12.04 -3.95 6.25
C ALA A 185 -10.70 -4.34 6.88
N GLY A 186 -10.73 -5.24 7.86
CA GLY A 186 -9.51 -5.76 8.47
C GLY A 186 -8.74 -6.68 7.52
N GLU A 187 -7.42 -6.56 7.50
CA GLU A 187 -6.54 -7.38 6.67
C GLU A 187 -6.73 -8.88 6.94
N ALA A 188 -6.84 -9.29 8.20
CA ALA A 188 -7.10 -10.69 8.55
C ALA A 188 -8.38 -11.25 7.90
N ALA A 189 -9.45 -10.44 7.89
CA ALA A 189 -10.72 -10.83 7.29
C ALA A 189 -10.59 -10.95 5.77
N MET A 190 -9.91 -10.01 5.12
CA MET A 190 -9.62 -10.09 3.68
C MET A 190 -8.79 -11.31 3.34
N GLN A 191 -7.72 -11.60 4.08
CA GLN A 191 -6.89 -12.78 3.84
C GLN A 191 -7.69 -14.08 4.02
N SER A 192 -8.56 -14.15 5.03
CA SER A 192 -9.48 -15.28 5.21
C SER A 192 -10.45 -15.41 4.04
N ALA A 193 -11.02 -14.29 3.54
CA ALA A 193 -11.92 -14.30 2.40
C ALA A 193 -11.21 -14.73 1.11
N LEU A 194 -9.97 -14.29 0.87
CA LEU A 194 -9.17 -14.73 -0.27
C LEU A 194 -8.93 -16.25 -0.25
N GLY A 195 -8.68 -16.82 0.93
CA GLY A 195 -8.58 -18.26 1.10
C GLY A 195 -9.86 -19.00 0.69
N GLU A 196 -11.02 -18.53 1.18
CA GLU A 196 -12.31 -19.15 0.82
C GLU A 196 -12.70 -18.94 -0.64
N LEU A 197 -12.40 -17.78 -1.22
CA LEU A 197 -12.62 -17.50 -2.63
C LEU A 197 -11.78 -18.42 -3.54
N ALA A 198 -10.55 -18.73 -3.14
CA ALA A 198 -9.66 -19.61 -3.92
C ALA A 198 -10.21 -21.04 -4.04
N GLU A 199 -11.00 -21.49 -3.07
CA GLU A 199 -11.62 -22.83 -3.05
C GLU A 199 -12.94 -22.90 -3.84
N LEU A 200 -13.50 -21.76 -4.28
CA LEU A 200 -14.74 -21.74 -5.04
C LEU A 200 -14.51 -22.26 -6.48
N PRO A 201 -15.24 -23.29 -6.94
CA PRO A 201 -15.08 -23.83 -8.30
C PRO A 201 -15.40 -22.84 -9.43
N VAL A 202 -16.02 -21.71 -9.11
CA VAL A 202 -16.32 -20.64 -10.07
C VAL A 202 -15.16 -19.68 -10.27
N ILE A 203 -14.21 -19.63 -9.34
CA ILE A 203 -13.01 -18.79 -9.41
C ILE A 203 -11.93 -19.59 -10.14
N LYS A 204 -11.46 -19.06 -11.27
CA LYS A 204 -10.34 -19.65 -12.02
C LYS A 204 -9.01 -19.14 -11.48
N GLU A 205 -8.97 -17.85 -11.11
CA GLU A 205 -7.78 -17.19 -10.59
C GLU A 205 -8.16 -15.95 -9.77
N ILE A 206 -7.47 -15.73 -8.65
CA ILE A 206 -7.40 -14.43 -7.99
C ILE A 206 -6.24 -13.67 -8.64
N SER A 207 -6.55 -12.91 -9.69
CA SER A 207 -5.52 -12.30 -10.55
C SER A 207 -4.83 -11.10 -9.89
N SER A 208 -5.44 -10.43 -8.91
CA SER A 208 -4.82 -9.31 -8.21
C SER A 208 -5.53 -8.98 -6.89
N PHE A 209 -4.74 -8.57 -5.89
CA PHE A 209 -5.20 -8.08 -4.60
C PHE A 209 -4.29 -6.91 -4.18
N ILE A 210 -4.84 -5.71 -4.08
CA ILE A 210 -4.07 -4.48 -3.82
C ILE A 210 -4.81 -3.64 -2.78
N ARG A 211 -4.07 -3.06 -1.84
CA ARG A 211 -4.61 -2.15 -0.81
C ARG A 211 -4.85 -0.76 -1.39
N VAL A 212 -5.85 -0.05 -0.89
CA VAL A 212 -6.25 1.26 -1.37
C VAL A 212 -6.06 2.27 -0.25
N GLU A 213 -5.13 3.20 -0.41
CA GLU A 213 -4.81 4.24 0.55
C GLU A 213 -5.47 5.57 0.17
N ALA A 214 -5.72 6.40 1.18
CA ALA A 214 -6.30 7.74 1.03
C ALA A 214 -5.23 8.82 0.91
#